data_AF-A0ABC9Z8T5-F1
#
_entry.id   AF-A0ABC9Z8T5-F1
#
_cell.length_a   1.000
_cell.length_b   1.000
_cell.length_c   1.000
_cell.angle_alpha   90.00
_cell.angle_beta   90.00
_cell.angle_gamma   90.00
#
_symmetry.space_group_name_H-M   'P 1'
#
loop_
_entity.id
_entity.type
_entity.pdbx_description
1 polymer ?
#
loop_
_entity_poly.entity_id
_entity_poly.type
_entity_poly.pdbx_seq_one_letter_code
_entity_poly.pdbx_strand_id
1 'polypeptide(L)' 'MAHTAETATAYVVTAVEAKGTATRHDFDIPAIVSTTHSLTESWDFHSVDPGMFWNIVATFLEH' A
#
# COMPACT_ATOMS: atom_id res chain seq x y z
N MET A 1 13.44 7.80 9.96
CA MET A 1 13.05 7.90 8.53
C MET A 1 11.79 8.74 8.48
N ALA A 2 11.65 9.67 7.55
CA ALA A 2 10.45 10.50 7.52
C ALA A 2 9.27 9.66 7.00
N HIS A 3 8.24 9.48 7.82
CA HIS A 3 7.02 8.80 7.41
C HIS A 3 6.23 9.77 6.52
N THR A 4 6.55 9.79 5.23
CA THR A 4 5.90 10.62 4.22
C THR A 4 5.19 9.75 3.18
N ALA A 5 4.30 10.36 2.42
CA ALA A 5 3.59 9.71 1.31
C ALA A 5 4.54 9.01 0.33
N GLU A 6 5.72 9.56 0.07
CA GLU A 6 6.74 8.94 -0.79
C GLU A 6 7.26 7.61 -0.22
N THR A 7 7.55 7.56 1.09
CA THR A 7 8.03 6.33 1.75
C THR A 7 6.92 5.28 1.81
N ALA A 8 5.69 5.69 2.10
CA ALA A 8 4.53 4.80 2.06
C ALA A 8 4.30 4.24 0.64
N THR A 9 4.38 5.07 -0.39
CA THR A 9 4.27 4.65 -1.79
C THR A 9 5.34 3.64 -2.16
N ALA A 10 6.60 3.91 -1.82
CA ALA A 10 7.71 2.99 -2.08
C ALA A 10 7.51 1.64 -1.37
N TYR A 11 6.95 1.65 -0.15
CA TYR A 11 6.61 0.43 0.59
C TYR A 11 5.53 -0.37 -0.14
N VAL A 12 4.42 0.25 -0.56
CA VAL A 12 3.35 -0.43 -1.29
C VAL A 12 3.87 -1.05 -2.57
N VAL A 13 4.63 -0.30 -3.37
CA VAL A 13 5.25 -0.79 -4.62
C VAL A 13 6.12 -2.01 -4.34
N THR A 14 7.01 -1.90 -3.35
CA THR A 14 7.90 -3.02 -2.97
C THR A 14 7.09 -4.24 -2.52
N ALA A 15 6.04 -4.04 -1.72
CA ALA A 15 5.20 -5.12 -1.22
C ALA A 15 4.42 -5.85 -2.34
N VAL A 16 3.83 -5.10 -3.28
CA VAL A 16 3.10 -5.71 -4.41
C VAL A 16 4.04 -6.43 -5.37
N GLU A 17 5.20 -5.86 -5.68
CA GLU A 17 6.20 -6.51 -6.54
C GLU A 17 6.81 -7.75 -5.87
N ALA A 18 7.04 -7.72 -4.55
CA ALA A 18 7.55 -8.87 -3.80
C ALA A 18 6.56 -10.05 -3.73
N LYS A 19 5.25 -9.79 -3.81
CA LYS A 19 4.23 -10.85 -3.84
C LYS A 19 4.24 -11.63 -5.17
N GLY A 20 4.76 -11.03 -6.25
CA GLY A 20 5.04 -11.70 -7.52
C GLY A 20 3.82 -12.09 -8.36
N THR A 21 2.60 -11.78 -7.90
CA THR A 21 1.35 -12.10 -8.62
C THR A 21 0.89 -10.97 -9.54
N ALA A 22 1.30 -9.73 -9.25
CA ALA A 22 0.87 -8.53 -9.95
C ALA A 22 1.95 -7.44 -9.84
N THR A 23 1.89 -6.44 -10.72
CA THR A 23 2.87 -5.34 -10.76
C THR A 23 2.22 -4.03 -10.29
N ARG A 24 3.02 -3.02 -9.96
CA ARG A 24 2.53 -1.66 -9.60
C ARG A 24 1.56 -1.02 -10.62
N HIS A 25 1.48 -1.55 -11.84
CA HIS A 25 0.56 -1.08 -12.87
C HIS A 25 -0.82 -1.72 -12.80
N ASP A 26 -0.95 -2.83 -12.07
CA ASP A 26 -2.19 -3.57 -11.84
C ASP A 26 -2.97 -3.03 -10.63
N PHE A 27 -2.31 -2.17 -9.84
CA PHE A 27 -2.85 -1.60 -8.62
C PHE A 27 -2.87 -0.09 -8.69
N ASP A 28 -3.94 0.51 -8.18
CA ASP A 28 -4.03 1.94 -7.97
C ASP A 28 -3.26 2.35 -6.70
N ILE A 29 -1.92 2.36 -6.80
CA ILE A 29 -1.00 2.70 -5.70
C ILE A 29 -1.36 4.01 -4.97
N PRO A 30 -1.64 5.14 -5.65
CA PRO A 30 -1.97 6.38 -4.94
C PRO A 30 -3.30 6.25 -4.17
N ALA A 31 -4.28 5.49 -4.67
CA ALA A 31 -5.53 5.22 -3.96
C ALA A 31 -5.31 4.33 -2.72
N ILE A 32 -4.49 3.28 -2.84
CA ILE A 32 -4.12 2.40 -1.72
C ILE A 32 -3.43 3.21 -0.61
N VAL A 33 -2.46 4.03 -0.99
CA VAL A 33 -1.66 4.84 -0.07
C VAL A 33 -2.55 5.86 0.66
N SER A 34 -3.42 6.54 -0.08
CA SER A 34 -4.35 7.53 0.49
C SER A 34 -5.37 6.88 1.41
N THR A 35 -5.93 5.73 1.02
CA THR A 35 -6.92 4.98 1.83
C THR A 35 -6.29 4.44 3.11
N THR A 36 -5.10 3.84 3.00
CA THR A 36 -4.38 3.31 4.17
C THR A 36 -4.05 4.43 5.15
N HIS A 37 -3.53 5.56 4.65
CA HIS A 37 -3.26 6.73 5.48
C HIS A 37 -4.53 7.31 6.12
N SER A 38 -5.66 7.33 5.41
CA SER A 38 -6.93 7.79 5.97
C SER A 38 -7.47 6.89 7.08
N LEU A 39 -7.10 5.61 7.08
CA LEU A 39 -7.55 4.63 8.09
C LEU A 39 -6.63 4.60 9.32
N THR A 40 -5.33 4.82 9.11
CA THR A 40 -4.30 4.71 10.16
C THR A 40 -3.86 6.06 10.69
N GLU A 41 -4.28 7.15 10.01
CA GLU A 41 -3.83 8.53 10.21
C GLU A 41 -2.29 8.64 10.22
N SER A 42 -1.61 7.68 9.56
CA SER A 42 -0.18 7.46 9.67
C SER A 42 0.42 6.98 8.35
N TRP A 43 1.65 7.43 8.08
CA TRP A 43 2.44 6.97 6.94
C TRP A 43 3.33 5.75 7.28
N ASP A 44 3.20 5.20 8.49
CA ASP A 44 3.93 4.01 8.92
C ASP A 44 3.17 2.73 8.55
N PHE A 45 3.43 2.23 7.35
CA PHE A 45 2.74 1.05 6.81
C PHE A 45 3.28 -0.25 7.43
N HIS A 46 4.46 -0.18 8.05
CA HIS A 46 5.06 -1.31 8.76
C HIS A 46 4.32 -1.63 10.06
N SER A 47 3.73 -0.62 10.72
CA SER A 47 2.88 -0.82 11.90
C SER A 47 1.43 -1.20 11.55
N VAL A 48 1.06 -1.20 10.26
CA VAL A 48 -0.28 -1.62 9.83
C VAL A 48 -0.36 -3.14 9.84
N ASP A 49 -1.50 -3.66 10.32
CA ASP A 49 -1.75 -5.09 10.27
C ASP A 49 -1.64 -5.60 8.81
N PRO A 50 -0.80 -6.60 8.53
CA PRO A 50 -0.57 -7.07 7.16
C PRO A 50 -1.85 -7.63 6.54
N GLY A 51 -2.77 -8.20 7.32
CA GLY A 51 -4.06 -8.68 6.84
C GLY A 51 -4.95 -7.53 6.37
N MET A 52 -5.05 -6.46 7.17
CA MET A 52 -5.77 -5.24 6.81
C MET A 52 -5.14 -4.56 5.58
N PHE A 53 -3.81 -4.45 5.56
CA PHE A 53 -3.08 -3.88 4.42
C PHE A 53 -3.39 -4.65 3.12
N TRP A 54 -3.26 -5.98 3.13
CA TRP A 54 -3.55 -6.79 1.94
C TRP A 54 -5.03 -6.79 1.56
N ASN A 55 -5.94 -6.62 2.52
CA ASN A 55 -7.37 -6.44 2.24
C ASN A 55 -7.61 -5.15 1.44
N ILE A 56 -7.03 -4.03 1.87
CA ILE A 56 -7.10 -2.76 1.14
C ILE A 56 -6.47 -2.92 -0.25
N VAL A 57 -5.23 -3.43 -0.34
CA VAL A 57 -4.56 -3.64 -1.63
C VAL A 57 -5.41 -4.49 -2.60
N ALA A 58 -6.04 -5.56 -2.11
CA ALA A 58 -6.90 -6.42 -2.92
C ALA A 58 -8.18 -5.71 -3.42
N THR A 59 -8.69 -4.70 -2.71
CA THR A 59 -9.83 -3.89 -3.18
C THR A 59 -9.49 -2.95 -4.33
N PHE A 60 -8.21 -2.63 -4.52
CA PHE A 60 -7.70 -1.74 -5.58
C PHE A 60 -6.93 -2.49 -6.68
N LEU A 61 -7.14 -3.80 -6.78
CA LEU A 61 -6.67 -4.61 -7.89
C LEU A 61 -7.56 -4.31 -9.11
N GLU A 62 -7.01 -3.65 -10.13
CA GLU A 62 -7.70 -3.49 -11.42
C GLU A 62 -7.61 -4.81 -12.20
N HIS A 63 -8.71 -5.19 -12.84
CA HIS A 63 -8.97 -6.55 -13.33
C HIS A 63 -8.80 -6.69 -14.85
#